data_AF-A0A3N0E7C6-F1
#
_entry.id   AF-A0A3N0E7C6-F1
#
_cell.length_a   1.000
_cell.length_b   1.000
_cell.length_c   1.000
_cell.angle_alpha   90.00
_cell.angle_beta   90.00
_cell.angle_gamma   90.00
#
_symmetry.space_group_name_H-M   'P 1'
#
loop_
_entity.id
_entity.type
_entity.pdbx_description
1 polymer ?
#
loop_
_entity_poly.entity_id
_entity_poly.type
_entity_poly.pdbx_seq_one_letter_code
_entity_poly.pdbx_strand_id
1 'polypeptide(L)' 'MDTSMDLRNRIRKYIEHADERILKIFNAIIETETEEPGLTRSHKEIIDIRLKHHRENPADGKDWDDIKASLKQQYGL' A
#
# COMPACT_ATOMS: atom_id res chain seq x y z
N MET A 1 29.90 -16.55 3.70
CA MET A 1 28.60 -15.88 3.47
C MET A 1 27.67 -16.42 4.55
N ASP A 2 27.16 -15.57 5.42
CA ASP A 2 26.16 -16.00 6.41
C ASP A 2 24.92 -16.52 5.67
N THR A 3 24.50 -17.74 5.96
CA THR A 3 23.28 -18.30 5.36
C THR A 3 22.04 -17.70 6.01
N SER A 4 20.89 -17.78 5.34
CA SER A 4 19.60 -17.35 5.93
C SER A 4 19.31 -18.02 7.29
N MET A 5 19.80 -19.25 7.50
CA MET A 5 19.69 -19.95 8.78
C MET A 5 20.55 -19.32 9.87
N ASP A 6 21.77 -18.91 9.54
CA ASP A 6 22.69 -18.27 10.50
C ASP A 6 22.14 -16.92 10.97
N LEU A 7 21.58 -16.14 10.05
CA LEU A 7 20.94 -14.86 10.36
C LEU A 7 19.72 -15.06 11.28
N ARG A 8 18.85 -16.02 10.99
CA ARG A 8 17.67 -16.34 11.80
C ARG A 8 18.06 -16.75 13.22
N ASN A 9 19.08 -17.60 13.35
CA ASN A 9 19.56 -18.07 14.64
C ASN A 9 20.18 -16.94 15.47
N ARG A 10 20.90 -16.01 14.83
CA ARG A 10 21.49 -14.84 15.50
C ARG A 10 20.42 -13.90 16.03
N ILE A 11 19.40 -13.58 15.23
CA ILE A 11 18.28 -12.71 15.63
C ILE A 11 17.51 -13.33 16.81
N ARG A 12 17.20 -14.64 16.75
CA ARG A 12 16.47 -15.33 17.81
C ARG A 12 17.20 -15.25 19.16
N LYS A 13 18.51 -15.55 19.18
CA LYS A 13 19.34 -15.46 20.39
C LYS A 13 19.37 -14.05 20.98
N TYR A 14 19.34 -13.04 20.11
CA TYR A 14 19.34 -11.64 20.53
C TYR A 14 18.00 -11.23 21.15
N ILE A 15 16.89 -11.64 20.55
CA ILE A 15 15.52 -11.37 21.06
C ILE A 15 15.32 -11.99 22.46
N GLU A 16 15.88 -13.18 22.71
CA GLU A 16 15.77 -13.86 24.02
C GLU A 16 16.31 -13.03 25.20
N HIS A 17 17.20 -12.05 24.95
CA HIS A 17 17.82 -11.22 25.98
C HIS A 17 17.58 -9.71 25.75
N ALA A 18 16.73 -9.36 24.78
CA ALA A 18 16.51 -7.97 24.41
C ALA A 18 15.67 -7.22 25.45
N ASP A 19 16.00 -5.95 25.67
CA ASP A 19 15.19 -5.05 26.48
C ASP A 19 13.89 -4.65 25.75
N GLU A 20 12.91 -4.14 26.51
CA GLU A 20 11.60 -3.76 25.97
C GLU A 20 11.70 -2.71 24.84
N ARG A 21 12.67 -1.80 24.92
CA ARG A 21 12.87 -0.77 23.90
C ARG A 21 13.28 -1.39 22.57
N ILE A 22 14.21 -2.35 22.60
CA ILE A 22 14.64 -3.10 21.41
C ILE A 22 13.48 -3.96 20.86
N LEU A 23 12.69 -4.60 21.72
CA LEU A 23 11.52 -5.37 21.29
C LEU A 23 10.48 -4.49 20.59
N LYS A 24 10.23 -3.27 21.09
CA LYS A 24 9.34 -2.30 20.44
C LYS A 24 9.84 -1.89 19.04
N ILE A 25 11.15 -1.74 18.87
CA ILE A 25 11.75 -1.45 17.56
C ILE A 25 11.54 -2.61 16.60
N PHE A 26 11.78 -3.85 17.02
CA PHE A 26 11.50 -5.03 16.20
C PHE A 26 10.02 -5.14 15.84
N ASN A 27 9.12 -4.88 16.80
CA ASN A 27 7.69 -4.90 16.55
C ASN A 27 7.26 -3.85 15.53
N ALA A 28 7.76 -2.61 15.63
CA ALA A 28 7.47 -1.56 14.66
C ALA A 28 7.98 -1.89 13.25
N ILE A 29 9.16 -2.51 13.14
CA ILE A 29 9.69 -2.99 11.85
C ILE A 29 8.80 -4.10 11.30
N ILE A 30 8.41 -5.08 12.12
CA ILE A 30 7.51 -6.15 11.69
C ILE A 30 6.19 -5.56 11.22
N GLU A 31 5.57 -4.67 11.99
CA GLU A 31 4.32 -3.99 11.62
C GLU A 31 4.47 -3.23 10.30
N THR A 32 5.56 -2.48 10.10
CA THR A 32 5.79 -1.75 8.83
C THR A 32 6.00 -2.68 7.64
N GLU A 33 6.61 -3.85 7.85
CA GLU A 33 6.90 -4.82 6.78
C GLU A 33 5.75 -5.84 6.56
N THR A 34 4.87 -6.03 7.56
CA THR A 34 3.69 -6.91 7.46
C THR A 34 2.42 -6.15 7.13
N GLU A 35 2.31 -4.88 7.51
CA GLU A 35 1.45 -3.92 6.84
C GLU A 35 2.09 -3.59 5.49
N GLU A 36 1.97 -4.49 4.52
CA GLU A 36 1.80 -3.96 3.17
C GLU A 36 0.61 -3.00 3.28
N PRO A 37 0.72 -1.71 2.91
CA PRO A 37 -0.45 -0.92 2.55
C PRO A 37 -0.95 -1.46 1.19
N GLY A 38 -1.21 -2.77 1.14
CA GLY A 38 -1.78 -3.44 0.02
C GLY A 38 -3.22 -3.00 -0.07
N LEU A 39 -3.63 -2.63 -1.29
CA LEU A 39 -5.03 -2.45 -1.59
C LEU A 39 -5.80 -3.67 -1.07
N THR A 40 -6.82 -3.44 -0.25
CA THR A 40 -7.76 -4.49 0.14
C THR A 40 -8.30 -5.16 -1.12
N ARG A 41 -8.79 -6.40 -0.99
CA ARG A 41 -9.40 -7.11 -2.12
C ARG A 41 -10.50 -6.28 -2.79
N SER A 42 -11.32 -5.59 -2.01
CA SER A 42 -12.37 -4.70 -2.54
C SER A 42 -11.79 -3.53 -3.32
N HIS A 43 -10.70 -2.90 -2.86
CA HIS A 43 -10.02 -1.85 -3.61
C HIS A 43 -9.40 -2.37 -4.91
N LYS A 44 -8.82 -3.58 -4.91
CA LYS A 44 -8.29 -4.22 -6.12
C LYS A 44 -9.40 -4.50 -7.13
N GLU A 45 -10.53 -5.04 -6.70
CA GLU A 45 -11.69 -5.30 -7.56
C GLU A 45 -12.23 -4.00 -8.22
N ILE A 46 -12.30 -2.90 -7.47
CA ILE A 46 -12.70 -1.60 -8.03
C ILE A 46 -11.71 -1.13 -9.11
N ILE A 47 -10.40 -1.28 -8.87
CA ILE A 47 -9.37 -0.87 -9.82
C ILE A 47 -9.40 -1.74 -11.07
N ASP A 48 -9.58 -3.05 -10.94
CA ASP A 48 -9.69 -3.98 -12.06
C ASP A 48 -10.89 -3.65 -12.96
N ILE A 49 -12.04 -3.33 -12.35
CA ILE A 49 -13.23 -2.88 -13.09
C ILE A 49 -12.94 -1.58 -13.86
N ARG A 50 -12.32 -0.60 -13.20
CA ARG A 50 -11.96 0.69 -13.85
C ARG A 50 -10.97 0.49 -15.00
N LEU A 51 -9.98 -0.38 -14.80
CA LEU A 51 -8.98 -0.68 -15.80
C LEU A 51 -9.61 -1.38 -17.01
N LYS A 52 -10.49 -2.36 -16.78
CA LYS A 52 -11.26 -3.02 -17.83
C LYS A 52 -12.08 -2.00 -18.62
N HIS A 53 -12.82 -1.14 -17.93
CA HIS A 53 -13.65 -0.12 -18.55
C HIS A 53 -12.82 0.84 -19.42
N HIS A 54 -11.66 1.29 -18.94
CA HIS A 54 -10.78 2.17 -19.71
C HIS A 54 -10.19 1.49 -20.95
N ARG A 55 -9.85 0.20 -20.87
CA ARG A 55 -9.38 -0.58 -22.03
C ARG A 55 -10.47 -0.75 -23.09
N GLU A 56 -11.70 -0.97 -22.66
CA GLU A 56 -12.85 -1.12 -23.56
C GLU A 56 -13.32 0.23 -24.13
N ASN A 57 -13.18 1.32 -23.36
CA ASN A 57 -13.65 2.66 -23.70
C ASN A 57 -12.58 3.73 -23.46
N PRO A 58 -11.48 3.75 -24.24
CA PRO A 58 -10.35 4.65 -23.99
C PRO A 58 -10.69 6.14 -24.14
N ALA A 59 -11.73 6.47 -24.92
CA ALA A 59 -12.19 7.83 -25.16
C ALA A 59 -13.33 8.29 -24.22
N ASP A 60 -13.79 7.44 -23.30
CA ASP A 60 -14.87 7.81 -22.36
C ASP A 60 -14.37 8.64 -21.17
N GLY A 61 -13.05 8.78 -21.04
CA GLY A 61 -12.44 9.77 -20.16
C GLY A 61 -12.74 11.19 -20.65
N LYS A 62 -12.87 12.13 -19.70
CA LYS A 62 -12.96 13.56 -20.00
C LYS A 62 -11.70 14.26 -19.54
N ASP A 63 -11.37 15.34 -20.22
CA ASP A 63 -10.29 16.22 -19.79
C ASP A 63 -10.60 16.81 -18.40
N TRP A 64 -9.56 16.96 -17.59
CA TRP A 64 -9.71 17.45 -16.23
C TRP A 64 -10.19 18.90 -16.16
N ASP A 65 -9.74 19.74 -17.09
CA ASP A 65 -10.14 21.15 -17.14
C ASP A 65 -11.61 21.28 -17.54
N ASP A 66 -12.10 20.42 -18.45
CA ASP A 66 -13.52 20.35 -18.82
C ASP A 66 -14.41 19.92 -17.64
N ILE A 67 -13.98 18.92 -16.87
CA ILE A 67 -14.69 18.48 -15.66
C ILE A 67 -14.73 19.62 -14.64
N LYS A 68 -13.59 20.28 -14.42
CA LYS A 68 -13.48 21.37 -13.45
C LYS A 68 -14.36 22.55 -13.83
N ALA A 69 -14.40 22.92 -15.11
CA ALA A 69 -15.26 23.98 -15.62
C ALA A 69 -16.75 23.62 -15.42
N SER A 70 -17.13 22.38 -15.75
CA SER A 70 -18.49 21.87 -15.55
C SER A 70 -18.92 21.90 -14.07
N LEU A 71 -18.05 21.45 -13.16
CA LEU A 71 -18.34 21.47 -11.72
C LEU A 71 -18.48 22.90 -11.18
N LYS A 72 -17.61 23.82 -11.61
CA LYS A 72 -17.73 25.23 -11.25
C LYS A 72 -19.05 25.83 -11.72
N GLN A 73 -19.45 25.54 -12.95
CA GLN A 73 -20.73 25.99 -13.51
C GLN A 73 -21.93 25.39 -12.77
N GLN A 74 -21.87 24.11 -12.42
CA GLN A 74 -22.96 23.40 -11.75
C GLN A 74 -23.15 23.82 -10.29
N TYR A 75 -22.06 24.09 -9.57
CA TYR A 75 -22.07 24.39 -8.14
C TYR A 75 -21.78 25.86 -7.80
N GLY A 76 -21.56 26.73 -8.79
CA GLY A 76 -21.34 28.16 -8.60
C GLY A 76 -20.02 28.51 -7.89
N LEU A 77 -18.96 27.74 -8.15
CA LEU A 77 -17.62 27.89 -7.54
C LEU A 77 -16.64 28.71 -8.39
#